data_AF-A0A969ICW4-F1
#
_entry.id   AF-A0A969ICW4-F1
#
_cell.length_a   1.000
_cell.length_b   1.000
_cell.length_c   1.000
_cell.angle_alpha   90.00
_cell.angle_beta   90.00
_cell.angle_gamma   90.00
#
_symmetry.space_group_name_H-M   'P 1'
#
loop_
_entity.id
_entity.type
_entity.pdbx_description
1 polymer ?
#
loop_
_entity_poly.entity_id
_entity_poly.type
_entity_poly.pdbx_seq_one_letter_code
_entity_poly.pdbx_strand_id
1 'polypeptide(L)'
;MLLWWLKKVGDSGELAWFLAALDRLAYGLRILGHGTKRRAGRFSAVVQAIRHDRDLRNAGSPLNLSRDELKTIHHNLRDLHARSAPMAKLVLLRLNDHLAGSPQGVPFDDLSIEHLLPRKPGINSPWRACFPDPAERDRHTESLGNLVLVGKTQNDKAGNLDFARKREVLFKAGAGSTLPVNAYVRQQTEWTALQIREREAELMRHLYEIWNFGPVPSRDEPAGGSGNPSKRARQPQPASA
;
A
#
# COMPACT_ATOMS: atom_id res chain seq x y z
N MET A 1 -28.15 1.37 -2.43
CA MET A 1 -27.46 0.49 -1.46
C MET A 1 -28.03 0.65 -0.07
N LEU A 2 -28.03 1.84 0.55
CA LEU A 2 -28.62 2.06 1.88
C LEU A 2 -30.11 1.67 1.98
N LEU A 3 -30.92 2.01 0.97
CA LEU A 3 -32.32 1.59 0.89
C LEU A 3 -32.54 0.08 0.72
N TRP A 4 -31.58 -0.65 0.14
CA TRP A 4 -31.62 -2.12 0.09
C TRP A 4 -31.34 -2.71 1.47
N TRP A 5 -30.41 -2.09 2.19
CA TRP A 5 -30.02 -2.50 3.55
C TRP A 5 -31.15 -2.27 4.57
N LEU A 6 -31.89 -1.16 4.43
CA LEU A 6 -33.12 -0.90 5.19
C LEU A 6 -34.23 -1.94 4.97
N LYS A 7 -34.13 -2.81 3.96
CA LYS A 7 -35.05 -3.95 3.77
C LYS A 7 -34.56 -5.25 4.41
N LYS A 8 -33.26 -5.38 4.72
CA LYS A 8 -32.65 -6.55 5.37
C LYS A 8 -32.41 -6.31 6.88
N VAL A 9 -33.26 -5.48 7.49
CA VAL A 9 -33.18 -4.98 8.88
C VAL A 9 -32.76 -6.07 9.87
N GLY A 10 -31.59 -5.92 10.50
CA GLY A 10 -31.29 -6.64 11.75
C GLY A 10 -29.83 -6.86 12.10
N ASP A 11 -28.92 -6.97 11.13
CA ASP A 11 -27.57 -7.48 11.40
C ASP A 11 -26.45 -6.43 11.24
N SER A 12 -26.14 -5.72 12.32
CA SER A 12 -25.03 -4.75 12.35
C SER A 12 -23.69 -5.35 11.94
N GLY A 13 -23.50 -6.66 12.14
CA GLY A 13 -22.32 -7.40 11.70
C GLY A 13 -22.23 -7.51 10.18
N GLU A 14 -23.34 -7.81 9.50
CA GLU A 14 -23.39 -7.84 8.03
C GLU A 14 -23.13 -6.47 7.41
N LEU A 15 -23.62 -5.38 8.03
CA LEU A 15 -23.33 -4.02 7.55
C LEU A 15 -21.85 -3.71 7.69
N ALA A 16 -21.27 -4.00 8.85
CA ALA A 16 -19.86 -3.77 9.12
C ALA A 16 -18.98 -4.55 8.15
N TRP A 17 -19.27 -5.83 7.93
CA TRP A 17 -18.59 -6.66 6.94
C TRP A 17 -18.69 -6.07 5.52
N PHE A 18 -19.89 -5.70 5.08
CA PHE A 18 -20.10 -5.17 3.74
C PHE A 18 -19.34 -3.86 3.53
N LEU A 19 -19.36 -2.95 4.50
CA LEU A 19 -18.62 -1.69 4.44
C LEU A 19 -17.10 -1.94 4.40
N ALA A 20 -16.60 -2.89 5.20
CA ALA A 20 -15.18 -3.27 5.18
C ALA A 20 -14.78 -3.85 3.81
N ALA A 21 -15.61 -4.73 3.23
CA ALA A 21 -15.37 -5.30 1.91
C ALA A 21 -15.43 -4.25 0.78
N LEU A 22 -16.36 -3.29 0.88
CA LEU A 22 -16.48 -2.19 -0.06
C LEU A 22 -15.28 -1.22 0.04
N ASP A 23 -14.81 -0.92 1.25
CA ASP A 23 -13.62 -0.10 1.51
C ASP A 23 -12.37 -0.78 0.92
N ARG A 24 -12.17 -2.07 1.21
CA ARG A 24 -11.12 -2.92 0.61
C ARG A 24 -11.15 -2.85 -0.91
N LEU A 25 -12.32 -2.99 -1.53
CA LEU A 25 -12.45 -2.92 -2.98
C LEU A 25 -12.09 -1.51 -3.50
N ALA A 26 -12.61 -0.46 -2.86
CA ALA A 26 -12.37 0.92 -3.28
C ALA A 26 -10.87 1.28 -3.28
N TYR A 27 -10.17 0.96 -2.18
CA TYR A 27 -8.73 1.16 -2.09
C TYR A 27 -7.96 0.24 -3.03
N GLY A 28 -8.31 -1.04 -3.10
CA GLY A 28 -7.69 -2.00 -3.99
C GLY A 28 -7.71 -1.56 -5.45
N LEU A 29 -8.87 -1.12 -5.95
CA LEU A 29 -9.00 -0.62 -7.34
C LEU A 29 -8.16 0.63 -7.60
N ARG A 30 -7.98 1.52 -6.61
CA ARG A 30 -7.11 2.70 -6.76
C ARG A 30 -5.64 2.33 -6.73
N ILE A 31 -5.24 1.40 -5.85
CA ILE A 31 -3.86 0.88 -5.79
C ILE A 31 -3.51 0.13 -7.09
N LEU A 32 -4.47 -0.56 -7.70
CA LEU A 32 -4.35 -1.16 -9.04
C LEU A 32 -4.20 -0.14 -10.18
N GLY A 33 -4.31 1.17 -9.91
CA GLY A 33 -4.23 2.22 -10.92
C GLY A 33 -5.42 2.21 -11.90
N HIS A 34 -6.55 1.58 -11.55
CA HIS A 34 -7.71 1.56 -12.43
C HIS A 34 -8.28 2.97 -12.60
N GLY A 35 -8.45 3.40 -13.85
CA GLY A 35 -9.12 4.66 -14.20
C GLY A 35 -10.61 4.65 -13.88
N THR A 36 -11.24 5.83 -13.93
CA THR A 36 -12.62 6.07 -13.49
C THR A 36 -13.63 5.10 -14.13
N LYS A 37 -13.52 4.84 -15.43
CA LYS A 37 -14.41 3.91 -16.15
C LYS A 37 -14.37 2.48 -15.59
N ARG A 38 -13.17 1.93 -15.36
CA ARG A 38 -12.99 0.57 -14.82
C ARG A 38 -13.53 0.46 -13.40
N ARG A 39 -13.25 1.47 -12.55
CA ARG A 39 -13.78 1.51 -11.18
C ARG A 39 -15.31 1.57 -11.18
N ALA A 40 -15.90 2.48 -11.97
CA ALA A 40 -17.34 2.60 -12.10
C ALA A 40 -18.00 1.30 -12.58
N GLY A 41 -17.37 0.60 -13.54
CA GLY A 41 -17.82 -0.72 -13.98
C GLY A 41 -17.85 -1.75 -12.85
N ARG A 42 -16.79 -1.82 -12.02
CA ARG A 42 -16.74 -2.75 -10.88
C ARG A 42 -17.81 -2.43 -9.84
N PHE A 43 -17.99 -1.17 -9.47
CA PHE A 43 -19.06 -0.78 -8.54
C PHE A 43 -20.46 -1.01 -9.12
N SER A 44 -20.65 -0.80 -10.43
CA SER A 44 -21.91 -1.13 -11.10
C SER A 44 -22.23 -2.63 -10.99
N ALA A 45 -21.23 -3.50 -11.19
CA ALA A 45 -21.40 -4.94 -11.01
C ALA A 45 -21.80 -5.33 -9.58
N VAL A 46 -21.23 -4.68 -8.55
CA VAL A 46 -21.66 -4.84 -7.15
C VAL A 46 -23.12 -4.41 -6.97
N VAL A 47 -23.52 -3.26 -7.50
CA VAL A 47 -24.90 -2.78 -7.42
C VAL A 47 -25.87 -3.76 -8.12
N GLN A 48 -25.51 -4.33 -9.26
CA GLN A 48 -26.34 -5.32 -9.94
C GLN A 48 -26.45 -6.62 -9.15
N ALA A 49 -25.35 -7.09 -8.54
CA ALA A 49 -25.40 -8.26 -7.66
C ALA A 49 -26.38 -8.06 -6.49
N ILE A 50 -26.37 -6.87 -5.88
CA ILE A 50 -27.32 -6.49 -4.83
C ILE A 50 -28.77 -6.46 -5.33
N ARG A 51 -29.02 -5.85 -6.50
CA ARG A 51 -30.36 -5.74 -7.08
C ARG A 51 -30.99 -7.09 -7.42
N HIS A 52 -30.16 -8.06 -7.78
CA HIS A 52 -30.58 -9.42 -8.11
C HIS A 52 -30.49 -10.39 -6.91
N ASP A 53 -30.34 -9.88 -5.68
CA ASP A 53 -30.21 -10.66 -4.43
C ASP A 53 -29.16 -11.79 -4.52
N ARG A 54 -28.06 -11.54 -5.25
CA ARG A 54 -26.94 -12.49 -5.32
C ARG A 54 -26.13 -12.46 -4.03
N ASP A 55 -25.64 -13.63 -3.62
CA ASP A 55 -24.73 -13.74 -2.49
C ASP A 55 -23.40 -13.01 -2.77
N LEU A 56 -23.13 -11.97 -1.99
CA LEU A 56 -21.93 -11.15 -2.09
C LEU A 56 -20.71 -11.78 -1.41
N ARG A 57 -20.88 -12.82 -0.58
CA ARG A 57 -19.78 -13.56 0.07
C ARG A 57 -19.20 -14.65 -0.83
N ASN A 58 -19.90 -15.00 -1.90
CA ASN A 58 -19.41 -15.99 -2.85
C ASN A 58 -18.06 -15.56 -3.46
N ALA A 59 -17.21 -16.54 -3.80
CA ALA A 59 -15.86 -16.27 -4.32
C ALA A 59 -15.83 -15.46 -5.64
N GLY A 60 -16.82 -15.64 -6.50
CA GLY A 60 -17.01 -14.91 -7.77
C GLY A 60 -17.71 -13.56 -7.63
N SER A 61 -17.98 -13.09 -6.41
CA SER A 61 -18.61 -11.80 -6.16
C SER A 61 -17.76 -10.67 -6.75
N PRO A 62 -18.38 -9.65 -7.41
CA PRO A 62 -17.66 -8.47 -7.87
C PRO A 62 -17.10 -7.62 -6.72
N LEU A 63 -17.48 -7.93 -5.47
CA LEU A 63 -16.93 -7.31 -4.27
C LEU A 63 -15.52 -7.82 -3.92
N ASN A 64 -15.14 -8.98 -4.46
CA ASN A 64 -13.85 -9.60 -4.19
C ASN A 64 -12.78 -9.14 -5.20
N LEU A 65 -11.55 -9.07 -4.70
CA LEU A 65 -10.35 -8.93 -5.51
C LEU A 65 -9.86 -10.32 -5.91
N SER A 66 -9.56 -10.50 -7.19
CA SER A 66 -8.97 -11.73 -7.71
C SER A 66 -7.53 -11.93 -7.22
N ARG A 67 -6.99 -13.15 -7.36
CA ARG A 67 -5.59 -13.45 -6.99
C ARG A 67 -4.58 -12.57 -7.75
N ASP A 68 -4.82 -12.32 -9.03
CA ASP A 68 -3.94 -11.48 -9.85
C ASP A 68 -4.01 -10.01 -9.43
N GLU A 69 -5.21 -9.53 -9.06
CA GLU A 69 -5.38 -8.20 -8.50
C GLU A 69 -4.63 -8.07 -7.16
N LEU A 70 -4.71 -9.06 -6.29
CA LEU A 70 -3.99 -9.06 -5.00
C LEU A 70 -2.47 -9.05 -5.20
N LYS A 71 -1.96 -9.86 -6.13
CA LYS A 71 -0.53 -9.87 -6.49
C LYS A 71 -0.08 -8.50 -7.01
N THR A 72 -0.89 -7.88 -7.85
CA THR A 72 -0.60 -6.55 -8.42
C THR A 72 -0.68 -5.45 -7.37
N ILE A 73 -1.65 -5.52 -6.46
CA ILE A 73 -1.75 -4.61 -5.30
C ILE A 73 -0.48 -4.71 -4.46
N HIS A 74 -0.04 -5.92 -4.13
CA HIS A 74 1.17 -6.11 -3.35
C HIS A 74 2.41 -5.52 -4.03
N HIS A 75 2.54 -5.72 -5.34
CA HIS A 75 3.62 -5.11 -6.12
C HIS A 75 3.55 -3.57 -6.08
N ASN A 76 2.37 -2.99 -6.35
CA ASN A 76 2.18 -1.55 -6.42
C ASN A 76 2.33 -0.84 -5.07
N LEU A 77 2.14 -1.54 -3.95
CA LEU A 77 2.34 -0.97 -2.61
C LEU A 77 3.82 -0.67 -2.31
N ARG A 78 4.76 -1.36 -2.97
CA ARG A 78 6.21 -1.21 -2.72
C ARG A 78 6.79 0.12 -3.20
N ASP A 79 6.16 0.75 -4.20
CA ASP A 79 6.57 2.01 -4.82
C ASP A 79 5.35 2.92 -5.07
N LEU A 80 4.37 2.85 -4.16
CA LEU A 80 3.05 3.47 -4.34
C LEU A 80 3.13 4.98 -4.61
N HIS A 81 4.07 5.68 -3.99
CA HIS A 81 4.22 7.12 -4.19
C HIS A 81 4.69 7.47 -5.61
N ALA A 82 5.64 6.72 -6.19
CA ALA A 82 6.04 6.85 -7.59
C ALA A 82 4.84 6.67 -8.54
N ARG A 83 3.96 5.72 -8.24
CA ARG A 83 2.77 5.43 -9.05
C ARG A 83 1.67 6.47 -8.89
N SER A 84 1.42 6.89 -7.65
CA SER A 84 0.36 7.82 -7.29
C SER A 84 0.60 8.42 -5.90
N ALA A 85 1.22 9.60 -5.86
CA ALA A 85 1.39 10.37 -4.63
C ALA A 85 0.07 10.61 -3.85
N PRO A 86 -1.07 10.96 -4.50
CA PRO A 86 -2.33 11.10 -3.78
C PRO A 86 -2.80 9.78 -3.15
N MET A 87 -2.56 8.64 -3.81
CA MET A 87 -2.94 7.34 -3.26
C MET A 87 -2.04 6.93 -2.09
N ALA A 88 -0.73 7.15 -2.20
CA ALA A 88 0.20 6.96 -1.09
C ALA A 88 -0.24 7.75 0.15
N LYS A 89 -0.73 8.98 -0.05
CA LYS A 89 -1.20 9.84 1.04
C LYS A 89 -2.46 9.30 1.70
N LEU A 90 -3.42 8.84 0.92
CA LEU A 90 -4.62 8.18 1.44
C LEU A 90 -4.28 6.89 2.22
N VAL A 91 -3.33 6.10 1.72
CA VAL A 91 -2.86 4.89 2.42
C VAL A 91 -2.20 5.24 3.75
N LEU A 92 -1.32 6.25 3.79
CA LEU A 92 -0.68 6.70 5.04
C LEU A 92 -1.69 7.28 6.04
N LEU A 93 -2.71 8.00 5.58
CA LEU A 93 -3.82 8.46 6.45
C LEU A 93 -4.63 7.30 7.01
N ARG A 94 -4.92 6.28 6.19
CA ARG A 94 -5.64 5.09 6.66
C ARG A 94 -4.84 4.33 7.70
N LEU A 95 -3.53 4.17 7.48
CA LEU A 95 -2.60 3.59 8.45
C LEU A 95 -2.56 4.42 9.75
N ASN A 96 -2.55 5.74 9.63
CA ASN A 96 -2.57 6.64 10.77
C ASN A 96 -3.81 6.43 11.65
N ASP A 97 -5.00 6.39 11.05
CA ASP A 97 -6.26 6.15 11.75
C ASP A 97 -6.30 4.75 12.40
N HIS A 98 -5.81 3.73 11.69
CA HIS A 98 -5.71 2.36 12.21
C HIS A 98 -4.80 2.30 13.45
N LEU A 99 -3.62 2.90 13.37
CA LEU A 99 -2.66 2.95 14.48
C LEU A 99 -3.17 3.78 15.66
N ALA A 100 -4.04 4.76 15.41
CA ALA A 100 -4.71 5.53 16.46
C ALA A 100 -5.91 4.80 17.09
N GLY A 101 -6.36 3.70 16.47
CA GLY A 101 -7.59 2.98 16.85
C GLY A 101 -8.90 3.73 16.55
N SER A 102 -8.83 4.88 15.88
CA SER A 102 -10.01 5.69 15.53
C SER A 102 -9.69 6.71 14.43
N PRO A 103 -10.68 7.12 13.61
CA PRO A 103 -10.49 8.20 12.64
C PRO A 103 -10.01 9.48 13.31
N GLN A 104 -8.87 10.00 12.87
CA GLN A 104 -8.24 11.17 13.50
C GLN A 104 -8.71 12.52 12.90
N GLY A 105 -9.45 12.50 11.80
CA GLY A 105 -9.96 13.71 11.15
C GLY A 105 -8.86 14.64 10.61
N VAL A 106 -7.68 14.10 10.31
CA VAL A 106 -6.53 14.89 9.88
C VAL A 106 -6.81 15.55 8.52
N PRO A 107 -6.62 16.87 8.37
CA PRO A 107 -6.91 17.57 7.12
C PRO A 107 -6.02 17.05 5.99
N PHE A 108 -6.64 16.50 4.94
CA PHE A 108 -5.91 15.97 3.79
C PHE A 108 -5.06 17.07 3.16
N ASP A 109 -5.60 18.27 2.95
CA ASP A 109 -4.94 19.30 2.15
C ASP A 109 -3.71 19.94 2.82
N ASP A 110 -3.59 19.89 4.15
CA ASP A 110 -2.48 20.53 4.88
C ASP A 110 -1.21 19.66 4.96
N LEU A 111 -1.36 18.38 4.61
CA LEU A 111 -0.28 17.41 4.67
C LEU A 111 0.44 17.25 3.33
N SER A 112 1.65 16.70 3.40
CA SER A 112 2.48 16.25 2.29
C SER A 112 3.17 14.94 2.66
N ILE A 113 3.70 14.25 1.66
CA ILE A 113 4.57 13.10 1.86
C ILE A 113 6.01 13.56 1.73
N GLU A 114 6.80 13.31 2.77
CA GLU A 114 8.25 13.48 2.75
C GLU A 114 8.94 12.12 2.55
N HIS A 115 10.02 12.09 1.77
CA HIS A 115 10.89 10.93 1.63
C HIS A 115 12.07 11.11 2.56
N LEU A 116 12.22 10.27 3.60
CA LEU A 116 13.33 10.42 4.55
C LEU A 116 14.68 10.28 3.85
N LEU A 117 14.91 9.15 3.17
CA LEU A 117 15.92 9.03 2.11
C LEU A 117 15.42 9.82 0.89
N PRO A 118 16.08 10.93 0.50
CA PRO A 118 15.59 11.77 -0.58
C PRO A 118 15.77 11.10 -1.95
N ARG A 119 14.90 11.43 -2.91
CA ARG A 119 15.00 10.97 -4.31
C ARG A 119 16.28 11.37 -5.01
N LYS A 120 16.82 12.54 -4.68
CA LYS A 120 18.03 13.09 -5.29
C LYS A 120 18.98 13.59 -4.19
N PRO A 121 19.64 12.69 -3.45
CA PRO A 121 20.58 13.10 -2.43
C PRO A 121 21.78 13.77 -3.10
N GLY A 122 22.27 14.85 -2.49
CA GLY A 122 23.44 15.59 -2.96
C GLY A 122 24.67 14.69 -3.11
N ILE A 123 25.61 15.07 -3.98
CA ILE A 123 26.75 14.22 -4.33
C ILE A 123 27.66 13.90 -3.13
N ASN A 124 27.77 14.84 -2.19
CA ASN A 124 28.54 14.69 -0.95
C ASN A 124 27.64 14.39 0.27
N SER A 125 26.40 13.94 0.03
CA SER A 125 25.45 13.68 1.11
C SER A 125 25.81 12.39 1.85
N PRO A 126 25.67 12.35 3.19
CA PRO A 126 25.81 11.11 3.97
C PRO A 126 24.92 9.97 3.46
N TRP A 127 23.77 10.29 2.83
CA TRP A 127 22.89 9.30 2.21
C TRP A 127 23.60 8.42 1.17
N ARG A 128 24.56 8.95 0.41
CA ARG A 128 25.30 8.17 -0.60
C ARG A 128 26.33 7.24 0.03
N ALA A 129 26.80 7.54 1.24
CA ALA A 129 27.64 6.61 2.00
C ALA A 129 26.79 5.48 2.60
N CYS A 130 25.60 5.79 3.12
CA CYS A 130 24.68 4.79 3.67
C CYS A 130 24.03 3.91 2.60
N PHE A 131 23.84 4.44 1.38
CA PHE A 131 23.24 3.75 0.24
C PHE A 131 24.15 3.94 -0.99
N PRO A 132 25.27 3.21 -1.09
CA PRO A 132 26.24 3.40 -2.17
C PRO A 132 25.71 2.92 -3.52
N ASP A 133 25.08 1.73 -3.55
CA ASP A 133 24.49 1.18 -4.76
C ASP A 133 23.27 2.00 -5.23
N PRO A 134 23.29 2.57 -6.45
CA PRO A 134 22.15 3.30 -6.99
C PRO A 134 20.86 2.47 -7.06
N ALA A 135 20.94 1.18 -7.41
CA ALA A 135 19.74 0.34 -7.56
C ALA A 135 19.08 0.02 -6.21
N GLU A 136 19.86 -0.25 -5.17
CA GLU A 136 19.39 -0.33 -3.79
C GLU A 136 18.79 1.00 -3.31
N ARG A 137 19.48 2.12 -3.56
CA ARG A 137 19.00 3.44 -3.13
C ARG A 137 17.67 3.82 -3.75
N ASP A 138 17.48 3.59 -5.05
CA ASP A 138 16.22 3.88 -5.75
C ASP A 138 15.07 3.01 -5.20
N ARG A 139 15.33 1.73 -4.94
CA ARG A 139 14.36 0.82 -4.31
C ARG A 139 13.94 1.29 -2.92
N HIS A 140 14.89 1.70 -2.08
CA HIS A 140 14.61 2.17 -0.73
C HIS A 140 13.95 3.55 -0.70
N THR A 141 14.25 4.40 -1.68
CA THR A 141 13.65 5.73 -1.80
C THR A 141 12.14 5.66 -1.94
N GLU A 142 11.63 4.80 -2.82
CA GLU A 142 10.19 4.70 -3.09
C GLU A 142 9.45 3.75 -2.15
N SER A 143 10.17 3.03 -1.27
CA SER A 143 9.58 2.13 -0.28
C SER A 143 8.58 2.85 0.62
N LEU A 144 7.43 2.22 0.89
CA LEU A 144 6.45 2.71 1.85
C LEU A 144 7.08 2.97 3.24
N GLY A 145 8.07 2.16 3.62
CA GLY A 145 8.82 2.33 4.87
C GLY A 145 9.62 3.63 4.93
N ASN A 146 9.96 4.24 3.79
CA ASN A 146 10.70 5.50 3.70
C ASN A 146 9.80 6.76 3.69
N LEU A 147 8.49 6.59 3.54
CA LEU A 147 7.53 7.69 3.41
C LEU A 147 6.97 8.12 4.76
N VAL A 148 6.98 9.43 5.03
CA VAL A 148 6.35 10.00 6.23
C VAL A 148 5.31 11.04 5.85
N LEU A 149 4.25 11.13 6.65
CA LEU A 149 3.16 12.07 6.44
C LEU A 149 3.37 13.28 7.36
N VAL A 150 3.60 14.46 6.80
CA VAL A 150 4.00 15.66 7.57
C VAL A 150 3.32 16.92 7.01
N GLY A 151 3.34 18.04 7.74
CA GLY A 151 2.84 19.31 7.21
C GLY A 151 3.68 19.81 6.03
N LYS A 152 3.07 20.50 5.07
CA LYS A 152 3.77 21.05 3.89
C LYS A 152 5.00 21.89 4.26
N THR A 153 4.86 22.81 5.22
CA THR A 153 5.97 23.65 5.69
C THR A 153 7.12 22.84 6.30
N GLN A 154 6.83 21.72 6.96
CA GLN A 154 7.86 20.83 7.51
C GLN A 154 8.58 20.08 6.39
N ASN A 155 7.83 19.57 5.41
CA ASN A 155 8.35 18.91 4.23
C ASN A 155 9.33 19.82 3.46
N ASP A 156 8.93 21.06 3.20
CA ASP A 156 9.74 22.04 2.46
C ASP A 156 11.05 22.36 3.19
N LYS A 157 11.02 22.42 4.52
CA LYS A 157 12.22 22.62 5.36
C LYS A 157 13.11 21.38 5.43
N ALA A 158 12.54 20.18 5.37
CA ALA A 158 13.27 18.92 5.47
C ALA A 158 14.04 18.57 4.19
N GLY A 159 13.37 18.64 3.03
CA GLY A 159 13.95 18.52 1.70
C GLY A 159 15.02 17.41 1.55
N ASN A 160 16.26 17.81 1.20
CA ASN A 160 17.38 16.88 0.99
C ASN A 160 18.36 16.80 2.17
N LEU A 161 17.95 17.26 3.35
CA LEU A 161 18.80 17.21 4.54
C LEU A 161 19.18 15.76 4.90
N ASP A 162 20.26 15.60 5.67
CA ASP A 162 20.57 14.32 6.30
C ASP A 162 19.51 13.92 7.32
N PHE A 163 19.49 12.64 7.71
CA PHE A 163 18.46 12.10 8.59
C PHE A 163 18.38 12.83 9.94
N ALA A 164 19.52 13.13 10.56
CA ALA A 164 19.56 13.76 11.86
C ALA A 164 18.88 15.13 11.82
N ARG A 165 19.20 15.94 10.79
CA ARG A 165 18.57 17.26 10.58
C ARG A 165 17.09 17.16 10.21
N LYS A 166 16.71 16.18 9.37
CA LYS A 166 15.28 15.93 9.08
C LYS A 166 14.50 15.63 10.36
N ARG A 167 15.03 14.79 11.25
CA ARG A 167 14.37 14.45 12.52
C ARG A 167 14.11 15.70 13.36
N GLU A 168 15.06 16.63 13.43
CA GLU A 168 14.87 17.91 14.13
C GLU A 168 13.79 18.79 13.49
N VAL A 169 13.71 18.84 12.16
CA VAL A 169 12.68 19.63 11.47
C VAL A 169 11.28 19.00 11.63
N LEU A 170 11.20 17.68 11.54
CA LEU A 170 9.93 16.96 11.47
C LEU A 170 9.32 16.65 12.86
N PHE A 171 10.15 16.42 13.90
CA PHE A 171 9.69 15.85 15.17
C PHE A 171 10.12 16.62 16.43
N LYS A 172 10.76 17.79 16.30
CA LYS A 172 11.13 18.62 17.45
C LYS A 172 9.90 19.09 18.23
N ALA A 173 10.07 19.27 19.55
CA ALA A 173 9.02 19.80 20.42
C ALA A 173 8.45 21.12 19.86
N GLY A 174 7.12 21.18 19.71
CA GLY A 174 6.42 22.32 19.12
C GLY A 174 6.20 22.23 17.59
N ALA A 175 6.70 21.19 16.91
CA ALA A 175 6.47 20.98 15.47
C ALA A 175 5.05 20.49 15.10
N GLY A 176 4.14 20.40 16.07
CA GLY A 176 2.76 19.93 15.89
C GLY A 176 2.49 18.54 16.48
N SER A 177 1.23 18.10 16.45
CA SER A 177 0.84 16.75 16.88
C SER A 177 1.50 15.71 15.98
N THR A 178 2.23 14.76 16.59
CA THR A 178 2.88 13.69 15.84
C THR A 178 1.84 12.67 15.41
N LEU A 179 1.69 12.50 14.10
CA LEU A 179 0.83 11.46 13.53
C LEU A 179 1.32 10.06 13.96
N PRO A 180 0.46 9.19 14.50
CA PRO A 180 0.79 7.80 14.86
C PRO A 180 1.61 7.03 13.81
N VAL A 181 1.34 7.22 12.51
CA VAL A 181 2.08 6.57 11.41
C VAL A 181 3.58 6.92 11.34
N ASN A 182 4.00 7.99 12.03
CA ASN A 182 5.40 8.42 12.11
C ASN A 182 6.10 8.02 13.42
N ALA A 183 5.41 7.34 14.36
CA ALA A 183 5.95 7.02 15.68
C ALA A 183 7.27 6.22 15.62
N TYR A 184 7.36 5.22 14.74
CA TYR A 184 8.58 4.43 14.52
C TYR A 184 9.78 5.32 14.16
N VAL A 185 9.60 6.25 13.21
CA VAL A 185 10.69 7.10 12.69
C VAL A 185 11.24 8.02 13.78
N ARG A 186 10.36 8.56 14.62
CA ARG A 186 10.74 9.47 15.71
C ARG A 186 11.69 8.82 16.72
N GLN A 187 11.60 7.49 16.88
CA GLN A 187 12.43 6.73 17.82
C GLN A 187 13.80 6.37 17.23
N GLN A 188 14.02 6.57 15.93
CA GLN A 188 15.27 6.19 15.28
C GLN A 188 16.35 7.26 15.40
N THR A 189 17.58 6.81 15.67
CA THR A 189 18.78 7.67 15.67
C THR A 189 19.45 7.73 14.30
N GLU A 190 19.26 6.69 13.48
CA GLU A 190 19.80 6.52 12.13
C GLU A 190 18.71 6.08 11.14
N TRP A 191 19.03 6.13 9.84
CA TRP A 191 18.09 5.72 8.80
C TRP A 191 18.82 5.00 7.67
N THR A 192 18.84 3.67 7.75
CA THR A 192 19.51 2.79 6.81
C THR A 192 18.49 1.86 6.12
N ALA A 193 18.99 1.00 5.24
CA ALA A 193 18.16 -0.02 4.60
C ALA A 193 17.47 -0.94 5.63
N LEU A 194 18.05 -1.14 6.82
CA LEU A 194 17.45 -1.93 7.89
C LEU A 194 16.14 -1.29 8.39
N GLN A 195 16.19 -0.04 8.87
CA GLN A 195 15.02 0.64 9.41
C GLN A 195 13.91 0.81 8.37
N ILE A 196 14.27 1.05 7.10
CA ILE A 196 13.30 1.13 6.01
C ILE A 196 12.58 -0.21 5.83
N ARG A 197 13.29 -1.34 5.84
CA ARG A 197 12.67 -2.67 5.67
C ARG A 197 11.78 -3.06 6.84
N GLU A 198 12.24 -2.80 8.06
CA GLU A 198 11.47 -3.08 9.27
C GLU A 198 10.15 -2.31 9.27
N ARG A 199 10.23 -0.99 9.05
CA ARG A 199 9.04 -0.15 8.98
C ARG A 199 8.14 -0.53 7.81
N GLU A 200 8.68 -0.81 6.63
CA GLU A 200 7.89 -1.26 5.48
C GLU A 200 7.12 -2.54 5.82
N ALA A 201 7.77 -3.53 6.44
CA ALA A 201 7.12 -4.78 6.84
C ALA A 201 6.00 -4.55 7.87
N GLU A 202 6.22 -3.67 8.85
CA GLU A 202 5.22 -3.30 9.85
C GLU A 202 4.00 -2.60 9.21
N LEU A 203 4.23 -1.60 8.35
CA LEU A 203 3.15 -0.90 7.66
C LEU A 203 2.37 -1.86 6.75
N MET A 204 3.04 -2.75 6.03
CA MET A 204 2.40 -3.75 5.18
C MET A 204 1.53 -4.72 6.01
N ARG A 205 2.00 -5.13 7.20
CA ARG A 205 1.23 -5.95 8.14
C ARG A 205 -0.07 -5.26 8.54
N HIS A 206 -0.02 -3.97 8.87
CA HIS A 206 -1.23 -3.19 9.18
C HIS A 206 -2.18 -3.07 7.99
N LEU A 207 -1.66 -2.87 6.76
CA LEU A 207 -2.51 -2.88 5.56
C LEU A 207 -3.24 -4.21 5.37
N TYR A 208 -2.64 -5.32 5.81
CA TYR A 208 -3.30 -6.63 5.81
C TYR A 208 -4.35 -6.79 6.89
N GLU A 209 -4.16 -6.20 8.05
CA GLU A 209 -5.22 -6.16 9.07
C GLU A 209 -6.42 -5.34 8.59
N ILE A 210 -6.16 -4.17 7.98
CA ILE A 210 -7.20 -3.24 7.53
C ILE A 210 -7.99 -3.82 6.37
N TRP A 211 -7.28 -4.31 5.34
CA TRP A 211 -7.93 -4.68 4.09
C TRP A 211 -7.89 -6.17 3.79
N ASN A 212 -7.11 -6.99 4.48
CA ASN A 212 -6.94 -8.43 4.21
C ASN A 212 -6.39 -8.73 2.80
N PHE A 213 -5.38 -8.00 2.31
CA PHE A 213 -4.78 -8.28 0.98
C PHE A 213 -4.02 -9.63 0.90
N GLY A 214 -3.99 -10.42 1.98
CA GLY A 214 -3.25 -11.68 2.06
C GLY A 214 -1.75 -11.45 2.32
N PRO A 215 -1.00 -12.50 2.73
CA PRO A 215 0.41 -12.36 3.08
C PRO A 215 1.29 -11.86 1.91
N VAL A 216 2.40 -11.18 2.24
CA VAL A 216 3.44 -10.78 1.28
C VAL A 216 4.01 -12.04 0.61
N PRO A 217 4.00 -12.19 -0.72
CA PRO A 217 4.90 -13.14 -1.38
C PRO A 217 6.33 -12.79 -0.99
N SER A 218 7.09 -13.77 -0.46
CA SER A 218 8.45 -13.55 0.01
C SER A 218 9.31 -12.93 -1.11
N ARG A 219 10.26 -12.07 -0.73
CA ARG A 219 11.11 -11.34 -1.71
C ARG A 219 11.97 -12.28 -2.57
N ASP A 220 12.14 -13.54 -2.14
CA ASP A 220 12.97 -14.56 -2.76
C ASP A 220 12.19 -15.60 -3.58
N GLU A 221 10.87 -15.46 -3.71
CA GLU A 221 10.12 -16.32 -4.64
C GLU A 221 10.46 -15.93 -6.09
N PRO A 222 11.10 -16.82 -6.88
CA PRO A 222 11.31 -16.54 -8.28
C PRO A 222 9.94 -16.36 -8.93
N ALA A 223 9.83 -15.37 -9.83
CA ALA A 223 8.64 -15.17 -10.64
C ALA A 223 8.28 -16.50 -11.32
N GLY A 224 7.25 -17.18 -10.79
CA GLY A 224 6.85 -18.50 -11.23
C GLY A 224 6.74 -18.52 -12.75
N GLY A 225 7.65 -19.27 -13.37
CA GLY A 225 7.72 -19.41 -14.81
C GLY A 225 6.39 -19.94 -15.31
N SER A 226 5.77 -19.16 -16.20
CA SER A 226 4.73 -19.64 -17.11
C SER A 226 5.34 -20.75 -17.99
N GLY A 227 5.36 -21.97 -17.45
CA GLY A 227 5.73 -23.18 -18.18
C GLY A 227 4.57 -23.55 -19.09
N ASN A 228 4.63 -23.08 -20.34
CA ASN A 228 3.72 -23.44 -21.42
C ASN A 228 3.76 -24.98 -21.63
N PRO A 229 2.66 -25.74 -21.43
CA PRO A 229 2.67 -27.18 -21.62
C PRO A 229 2.44 -27.47 -23.11
N SER A 230 3.46 -27.25 -23.93
CA SER A 230 3.43 -27.61 -25.35
C SER A 230 4.83 -27.81 -25.89
N LYS A 231 5.39 -28.98 -25.57
CA LYS A 231 6.30 -29.76 -26.43
C LYS A 231 6.48 -31.14 -25.81
N ARG A 232 5.52 -32.02 -26.12
CA ARG A 232 5.68 -33.47 -25.92
C ARG A 232 6.81 -33.91 -26.85
N ALA A 233 7.95 -34.27 -26.28
CA ALA A 233 9.03 -34.91 -27.01
C ALA A 233 8.50 -36.24 -27.58
N ARG A 234 8.57 -36.40 -28.91
CA ARG A 234 8.39 -37.69 -29.58
C ARG A 234 9.58 -38.57 -29.18
N GLN A 235 9.33 -39.66 -28.46
CA GLN A 235 10.29 -40.76 -28.36
C GLN A 235 10.27 -41.55 -29.68
N PRO A 236 11.43 -41.96 -30.22
CA PRO A 236 11.47 -42.91 -31.33
C PRO A 236 11.25 -44.33 -30.80
N GLN A 237 10.39 -45.10 -31.48
CA GLN A 237 10.22 -46.54 -31.29
C GLN A 237 11.49 -47.28 -31.75
N PRO A 238 11.93 -48.34 -31.07
CA PRO A 238 12.95 -49.24 -31.60
C PRO A 238 12.33 -50.16 -32.66
N ALA A 239 13.06 -50.33 -33.76
CA ALA A 239 12.74 -51.27 -34.83
C ALA A 239 12.95 -52.72 -34.35
N SER A 240 11.98 -53.56 -34.64
CA SER A 240 12.01 -55.01 -34.45
C SER A 240 13.02 -55.67 -35.39
N ALA A 241 13.83 -56.57 -34.86
CA ALA A 241 14.42 -57.71 -35.54
C ALA A 241 14.24 -58.94 -34.65
#